data_AF-A0A2R7JAT1-F1
#
_entry.id   AF-A0A2R7JAT1-F1
#
_cell.length_a   1.000
_cell.length_b   1.000
_cell.length_c   1.000
_cell.angle_alpha   90.00
_cell.angle_beta   90.00
_cell.angle_gamma   90.00
#
_symmetry.space_group_name_H-M   'P 1'
#
loop_
_entity.id
_entity.type
_entity.pdbx_description
1 polymer ?
#
loop_
_entity_poly.entity_id
_entity_poly.type
_entity_poly.pdbx_seq_one_letter_code
_entity_poly.pdbx_strand_id
1 'polypeptide(L)'
;MALSLLLAAAPVQSAYDDPANWLCRPGRIDACSGDIAATIVTPAGKQTREPPAPRTTPKADCFYVYPTTSMDPAPLSDLVAGDGETGMAASQAAPFRSVCRVFAPLYRQVTLPALRAAMRSGTRLSAADFETPYADVRAAFRAYLARDNRGRPFALIGHSQGSALLKRLVMEEIDGKPLQRRMLSAILPGTAVLVPRGRAVGGDLKAVPLCRAGPA
;
A
#
# COMPACT_ATOMS: atom_id res chain seq x y z
N MET A 1 21.40 18.47 -37.57
CA MET A 1 20.21 17.64 -37.28
C MET A 1 20.54 16.75 -36.09
N ALA A 2 20.09 17.12 -34.89
CA ALA A 2 20.22 16.28 -33.70
C ALA A 2 18.97 15.39 -33.62
N LEU A 3 19.18 14.09 -33.67
CA LEU A 3 18.12 13.09 -33.57
C LEU A 3 17.77 12.94 -32.07
N SER A 4 16.73 13.63 -31.61
CA SER A 4 16.19 13.43 -30.27
C SER A 4 15.51 12.07 -30.18
N LEU A 5 16.12 11.11 -29.49
CA LEU A 5 15.43 9.89 -29.08
C LEU A 5 14.40 10.26 -28.00
N LEU A 6 13.13 10.23 -28.39
CA LEU A 6 12.01 10.14 -27.45
C LEU A 6 12.05 8.75 -26.81
N LEU A 7 12.55 8.64 -25.57
CA LEU A 7 12.27 7.47 -24.74
C LEU A 7 10.77 7.47 -24.45
N ALA A 8 10.03 6.60 -25.14
CA ALA A 8 8.65 6.31 -24.78
C ALA A 8 8.64 5.68 -23.38
N ALA A 9 7.90 6.29 -22.45
CA ALA A 9 7.65 5.68 -21.15
C ALA A 9 6.95 4.33 -21.38
N ALA A 10 7.51 3.26 -20.81
CA ALA A 10 6.87 1.95 -20.85
C ALA A 10 5.45 2.05 -20.25
N PRO A 11 4.45 1.33 -20.78
CA PRO A 11 3.11 1.35 -20.22
C PRO A 11 3.18 1.02 -18.72
N VAL A 12 2.43 1.74 -17.88
CA VAL A 12 2.48 1.63 -16.40
C VAL A 12 2.33 0.17 -15.92
N GLN A 13 1.60 -0.66 -16.68
CA GLN A 13 1.45 -2.09 -16.43
C GLN A 13 2.79 -2.87 -16.49
N SER A 14 3.70 -2.55 -17.41
CA SER A 14 4.99 -3.24 -17.56
C SER A 14 6.05 -2.76 -16.57
N ALA A 15 5.88 -1.58 -15.95
CA ALA A 15 6.83 -1.08 -14.96
C ALA A 15 6.96 -2.05 -13.78
N TYR A 16 5.87 -2.68 -13.34
CA TYR A 16 5.88 -3.60 -12.19
C TYR A 16 6.29 -5.03 -12.50
N ASP A 17 6.67 -5.30 -13.75
CA ASP A 17 7.40 -6.51 -14.11
C ASP A 17 8.87 -6.42 -13.66
N ASP A 18 9.40 -5.21 -13.55
CA ASP A 18 10.73 -4.95 -13.01
C ASP A 18 10.73 -5.15 -11.48
N PRO A 19 11.53 -6.10 -10.95
CA PRO A 19 11.70 -6.26 -9.51
C PRO A 19 12.15 -4.99 -8.80
N ALA A 20 12.87 -4.07 -9.46
CA ALA A 20 13.35 -2.82 -8.84
C ALA A 20 12.20 -1.90 -8.40
N ASN A 21 11.03 -1.97 -9.05
CA ASN A 21 9.84 -1.18 -8.71
C ASN A 21 9.03 -1.72 -7.52
N TRP A 22 9.62 -2.64 -6.76
CA TRP A 22 9.05 -3.17 -5.53
C TRP A 22 9.94 -2.77 -4.36
N LEU A 23 9.35 -2.20 -3.33
CA LEU A 23 10.02 -1.92 -2.06
C LEU A 23 10.13 -3.18 -1.20
N CYS A 24 9.10 -4.01 -1.22
CA CYS A 24 9.08 -5.32 -0.59
C CYS A 24 8.53 -6.37 -1.54
N ARG A 25 9.25 -7.49 -1.71
CA ARG A 25 8.78 -8.64 -2.47
C ARG A 25 9.44 -9.93 -1.95
N PRO A 26 8.70 -11.03 -1.75
CA PRO A 26 9.28 -12.26 -1.24
C PRO A 26 10.39 -12.83 -2.14
N GLY A 27 11.39 -13.46 -1.53
CA GLY A 27 12.48 -14.14 -2.24
C GLY A 27 13.77 -13.33 -2.40
N ARG A 28 13.91 -12.19 -1.72
CA ARG A 28 15.11 -11.34 -1.72
C ARG A 28 15.29 -10.60 -0.40
N ILE A 29 16.44 -9.93 -0.27
CA ILE A 29 16.71 -8.98 0.82
C ILE A 29 16.30 -7.58 0.35
N ASP A 30 15.44 -6.91 1.11
CA ASP A 30 14.86 -5.60 0.80
C ASP A 30 14.36 -4.88 2.08
N ALA A 31 13.60 -3.79 1.93
CA ALA A 31 13.13 -2.94 3.02
C ALA A 31 12.33 -3.69 4.10
N CYS A 32 11.68 -4.80 3.75
CA CYS A 32 10.89 -5.59 4.70
C CYS A 32 11.69 -6.74 5.34
N SER A 33 12.97 -6.91 5.00
CA SER A 33 13.75 -8.10 5.38
C SER A 33 14.33 -8.06 6.80
N GLY A 34 14.34 -6.88 7.44
CA GLY A 34 14.88 -6.67 8.79
C GLY A 34 14.15 -7.40 9.92
N ASP A 35 14.58 -7.12 11.15
CA ASP A 35 13.95 -7.61 12.38
C ASP A 35 12.52 -7.07 12.47
N ILE A 36 11.58 -7.97 12.72
CA ILE A 36 10.14 -7.65 12.80
C ILE A 36 9.64 -7.65 14.24
N ALA A 37 10.53 -7.82 15.21
CA ALA A 37 10.17 -7.88 16.60
C ALA A 37 9.49 -6.60 17.09
N ALA A 38 8.49 -6.78 17.95
CA ALA A 38 7.67 -5.69 18.45
C ALA A 38 7.65 -5.69 19.98
N THR A 39 7.51 -4.50 20.55
CA THR A 39 7.27 -4.34 21.98
C THR A 39 5.77 -4.38 22.23
N ILE A 40 5.30 -5.41 22.91
CA ILE A 40 3.96 -5.43 23.47
C ILE A 40 3.97 -4.56 24.72
N VAL A 41 3.05 -3.60 24.77
CA VAL A 41 2.77 -2.82 25.97
C VAL A 41 1.40 -3.26 26.49
N THR A 42 1.36 -3.87 27.68
CA THR A 42 0.09 -4.25 28.30
C THR A 42 -0.65 -3.01 28.83
N PRO A 43 -1.97 -3.09 29.13
CA PRO A 43 -2.69 -1.99 29.78
C PRO A 43 -2.07 -1.53 31.10
N ALA A 44 -1.35 -2.42 31.80
CA ALA A 44 -0.60 -2.11 33.03
C ALA A 44 0.77 -1.46 32.76
N GLY A 45 1.12 -1.17 31.50
CA GLY A 45 2.39 -0.57 31.11
C GLY A 45 3.58 -1.54 31.07
N LYS A 46 3.37 -2.84 31.34
CA LYS A 46 4.43 -3.83 31.24
C LYS A 46 4.84 -3.97 29.78
N GLN A 47 6.13 -3.83 29.52
CA GLN A 47 6.70 -4.00 28.19
C GLN A 47 7.34 -5.38 28.06
N THR A 48 6.98 -6.11 27.03
CA THR A 48 7.65 -7.35 26.66
C THR A 48 7.95 -7.31 25.18
N ARG A 49 9.21 -7.56 24.82
CA ARG A 49 9.58 -7.77 23.44
C ARG A 49 9.07 -9.15 23.03
N GLU A 50 8.03 -9.18 22.21
CA GLU A 50 7.64 -10.41 21.55
C GLU A 50 8.60 -10.63 20.38
N PRO A 51 9.05 -11.87 20.12
CA PRO A 51 9.70 -12.23 18.88
C PRO A 51 8.66 -12.81 17.90
N PRO A 52 7.85 -12.01 17.19
CA PRO A 52 7.28 -12.49 15.95
C PRO A 52 8.46 -12.89 15.05
N ALA A 53 8.63 -14.18 14.80
CA ALA A 53 9.48 -14.64 13.73
C ALA A 53 8.70 -14.53 12.41
N PRO A 54 9.34 -14.19 11.28
CA PRO A 54 8.70 -14.32 9.99
C PRO A 54 8.15 -15.74 9.82
N ARG A 55 6.89 -15.87 9.40
CA ARG A 55 6.29 -17.18 9.20
C ARG A 55 6.92 -17.82 7.96
N THR A 56 7.44 -19.03 8.11
CA THR A 56 8.12 -19.76 7.04
C THR A 56 7.16 -20.15 5.91
N THR A 57 5.90 -20.46 6.24
CA THR A 57 4.86 -20.83 5.26
C THR A 57 3.58 -20.02 5.46
N PRO A 58 3.56 -18.73 5.07
CA PRO A 58 2.34 -17.94 5.17
C PRO A 58 1.24 -18.49 4.26
N LYS A 59 -0.01 -18.48 4.74
CA LYS A 59 -1.20 -18.90 3.98
C LYS A 59 -1.87 -17.76 3.21
N ALA A 60 -1.49 -16.51 3.51
CA ALA A 60 -2.01 -15.32 2.89
C ALA A 60 -0.88 -14.39 2.41
N ASP A 61 -1.26 -13.42 1.60
CA ASP A 61 -0.39 -12.34 1.13
C ASP A 61 -0.87 -10.99 1.69
N CYS A 62 0.03 -10.04 1.89
CA CYS A 62 -0.30 -8.66 2.22
C CYS A 62 0.20 -7.76 1.12
N PHE A 63 -0.69 -6.96 0.55
CA PHE A 63 -0.35 -5.92 -0.40
C PHE A 63 -0.40 -4.57 0.32
N TYR A 64 0.77 -3.99 0.56
CA TYR A 64 0.97 -2.78 1.34
C TYR A 64 1.24 -1.56 0.46
N VAL A 65 0.57 -0.45 0.72
CA VAL A 65 0.81 0.85 0.07
C VAL A 65 1.13 1.88 1.15
N TYR A 66 2.37 2.37 1.13
CA TYR A 66 2.94 3.25 2.14
C TYR A 66 2.35 4.69 2.07
N PRO A 67 2.52 5.52 3.11
CA PRO A 67 2.00 6.90 3.12
C PRO A 67 2.91 7.86 2.35
N THR A 68 2.57 9.16 2.35
CA THR A 68 3.51 10.17 1.85
C THR A 68 4.77 10.23 2.73
N THR A 69 5.93 9.99 2.12
CA THR A 69 7.26 9.92 2.74
C THR A 69 8.32 10.63 1.92
N SER A 70 8.15 10.70 0.59
CA SER A 70 9.15 11.25 -0.32
C SER A 70 9.42 12.72 -0.02
N MET A 71 10.72 13.04 -0.02
CA MET A 71 11.25 14.40 0.06
C MET A 71 11.69 14.93 -1.30
N ASP A 72 11.34 14.25 -2.40
CA ASP A 72 11.68 14.68 -3.74
C ASP A 72 11.13 16.08 -4.03
N PRO A 73 11.88 16.91 -4.76
CA PRO A 73 11.48 18.29 -5.03
C PRO A 73 10.29 18.38 -5.98
N ALA A 74 10.08 17.34 -6.81
CA ALA A 74 8.98 17.27 -7.75
C ALA A 74 7.64 17.02 -7.03
N PRO A 75 6.49 17.39 -7.65
CA PRO A 75 5.19 17.15 -7.02
C PRO A 75 4.84 15.68 -6.81
N LEU A 76 5.34 14.82 -7.69
CA LEU A 76 5.28 13.37 -7.59
C LEU A 76 6.70 12.83 -7.39
N SER A 77 6.84 11.81 -6.54
CA SER A 77 8.12 11.11 -6.39
C SER A 77 8.50 10.39 -7.68
N ASP A 78 9.75 9.96 -7.77
CA ASP A 78 10.14 8.94 -8.74
C ASP A 78 9.84 7.52 -8.21
N LEU A 79 10.42 6.50 -8.86
CA LEU A 79 10.34 5.09 -8.46
C LEU A 79 11.65 4.59 -7.83
N VAL A 80 12.46 5.49 -7.27
CA VAL A 80 13.68 5.16 -6.54
C VAL A 80 13.39 5.31 -5.06
N ALA A 81 13.57 4.23 -4.30
CA ALA A 81 13.30 4.25 -2.87
C ALA A 81 14.29 5.15 -2.11
N GLY A 82 13.79 6.08 -1.30
CA GLY A 82 14.57 6.79 -0.31
C GLY A 82 14.48 6.16 1.09
N ASP A 83 15.11 6.81 2.06
CA ASP A 83 15.10 6.38 3.46
C ASP A 83 13.68 6.44 4.07
N GLY A 84 12.86 7.40 3.63
CA GLY A 84 11.48 7.57 4.10
C GLY A 84 10.60 6.40 3.69
N GLU A 85 10.64 6.02 2.41
CA GLU A 85 9.93 4.87 1.86
C GLU A 85 10.38 3.58 2.56
N THR A 86 11.70 3.36 2.59
CA THR A 86 12.33 2.19 3.19
C THR A 86 11.98 2.06 4.67
N GLY A 87 12.08 3.15 5.43
CA GLY A 87 11.76 3.18 6.86
C GLY A 87 10.28 2.93 7.15
N MET A 88 9.35 3.45 6.33
CA MET A 88 7.93 3.16 6.49
C MET A 88 7.60 1.70 6.17
N ALA A 89 8.17 1.12 5.11
CA ALA A 89 7.95 -0.29 4.83
C ALA A 89 8.55 -1.20 5.91
N ALA A 90 9.74 -0.90 6.40
CA ALA A 90 10.36 -1.64 7.50
C ALA A 90 9.51 -1.59 8.78
N SER A 91 8.97 -0.42 9.14
CA SER A 91 8.21 -0.25 10.39
C SER A 91 6.75 -0.68 10.30
N GLN A 92 6.07 -0.46 9.18
CA GLN A 92 4.63 -0.69 9.05
C GLN A 92 4.29 -2.00 8.35
N ALA A 93 5.12 -2.44 7.40
CA ALA A 93 4.82 -3.61 6.57
C ALA A 93 5.57 -4.87 7.01
N ALA A 94 6.85 -4.75 7.40
CA ALA A 94 7.65 -5.89 7.80
C ALA A 94 7.03 -6.72 8.95
N PRO A 95 6.40 -6.14 9.99
CA PRO A 95 5.72 -6.91 11.04
C PRO A 95 4.69 -7.91 10.54
N PHE A 96 4.03 -7.62 9.41
CA PHE A 96 3.06 -8.53 8.80
C PHE A 96 3.70 -9.81 8.22
N ARG A 97 5.03 -9.89 8.09
CA ARG A 97 5.74 -11.14 7.73
C ARG A 97 5.51 -12.28 8.73
N SER A 98 5.07 -11.97 9.95
CA SER A 98 4.58 -12.96 10.92
C SER A 98 3.33 -13.72 10.46
N VAL A 99 2.55 -13.16 9.51
CA VAL A 99 1.28 -13.73 9.07
C VAL A 99 1.13 -13.85 7.55
N CYS A 100 1.84 -13.07 6.73
CA CYS A 100 1.67 -13.06 5.28
C CYS A 100 3.00 -12.90 4.52
N ARG A 101 2.97 -13.21 3.23
CA ARG A 101 4.00 -12.75 2.29
C ARG A 101 3.74 -11.27 1.98
N VAL A 102 4.70 -10.39 2.22
CA VAL A 102 4.51 -8.95 2.05
C VAL A 102 4.97 -8.49 0.66
N PHE A 103 4.09 -7.78 -0.03
CA PHE A 103 4.32 -7.12 -1.30
C PHE A 103 4.06 -5.63 -1.13
N ALA A 104 5.03 -4.78 -1.44
CA ALA A 104 4.89 -3.33 -1.39
C ALA A 104 5.50 -2.73 -2.65
N PRO A 105 4.72 -2.14 -3.57
CA PRO A 105 5.25 -1.50 -4.75
C PRO A 105 5.81 -0.12 -4.41
N LEU A 106 6.84 0.31 -5.14
CA LEU A 106 7.14 1.74 -5.27
C LEU A 106 6.09 2.37 -6.17
N TYR A 107 5.59 3.54 -5.81
CA TYR A 107 4.63 4.28 -6.62
C TYR A 107 4.94 5.78 -6.54
N ARG A 108 4.60 6.52 -7.61
CA ARG A 108 4.85 7.96 -7.68
C ARG A 108 3.86 8.72 -6.81
N GLN A 109 4.14 8.77 -5.51
CA GLN A 109 3.34 9.43 -4.47
C GLN A 109 3.36 10.96 -4.64
N VAL A 110 2.28 11.64 -4.25
CA VAL A 110 2.38 13.09 -4.00
C VAL A 110 3.32 13.31 -2.83
N THR A 111 4.34 14.15 -3.00
CA THR A 111 5.49 14.32 -2.09
C THR A 111 5.20 15.23 -0.90
N LEU A 112 6.03 15.15 0.15
CA LEU A 112 5.93 16.05 1.30
C LEU A 112 6.13 17.53 0.92
N PRO A 113 7.10 17.91 0.06
CA PRO A 113 7.19 19.28 -0.44
C PRO A 113 5.91 19.78 -1.13
N ALA A 114 5.28 18.96 -1.98
CA ALA A 114 4.02 19.32 -2.65
C ALA A 114 2.86 19.52 -1.68
N LEU A 115 2.70 18.62 -0.71
CA LEU A 115 1.69 18.77 0.34
C LEU A 115 1.89 20.06 1.13
N ARG A 116 3.14 20.37 1.51
CA ARG A 116 3.47 21.61 2.22
C ARG A 116 3.19 22.85 1.37
N ALA A 117 3.50 22.82 0.07
CA ALA A 117 3.23 23.92 -0.84
C ALA A 117 1.72 24.17 -0.99
N ALA A 118 0.91 23.11 -1.13
CA ALA A 118 -0.55 23.19 -1.16
C ALA A 118 -1.10 23.80 0.14
N MET A 119 -0.62 23.34 1.30
CA MET A 119 -1.02 23.89 2.60
C MET A 119 -0.67 25.39 2.75
N ARG A 120 0.54 25.80 2.37
CA ARG A 120 0.97 27.22 2.47
C ARG A 120 0.21 28.14 1.53
N SER A 121 -0.13 27.65 0.34
CA SER A 121 -0.90 28.41 -0.65
C SER A 121 -2.42 28.39 -0.41
N GLY A 122 -2.88 27.63 0.58
CA GLY A 122 -4.32 27.41 0.81
C GLY A 122 -5.01 26.61 -0.32
N THR A 123 -4.23 26.05 -1.24
CA THR A 123 -4.75 25.24 -2.35
C THR A 123 -5.02 23.83 -1.85
N ARG A 124 -6.18 23.27 -2.20
CA ARG A 124 -6.49 21.87 -1.91
C ARG A 124 -6.02 21.01 -3.05
N LEU A 125 -5.28 19.94 -2.74
CA LEU A 125 -5.04 18.89 -3.72
C LEU A 125 -6.38 18.29 -4.15
N SER A 126 -6.49 18.03 -5.44
CA SER A 126 -7.66 17.49 -6.10
C SER A 126 -7.47 16.00 -6.39
N ALA A 127 -8.54 15.33 -6.85
CA ALA A 127 -8.43 13.94 -7.30
C ALA A 127 -7.43 13.77 -8.46
N ALA A 128 -7.28 14.78 -9.32
CA ALA A 128 -6.37 14.74 -10.47
C ALA A 128 -4.90 14.55 -10.06
N ASP A 129 -4.50 15.14 -8.94
CA ASP A 129 -3.14 15.02 -8.39
C ASP A 129 -2.81 13.58 -7.96
N PHE A 130 -3.83 12.75 -7.77
CA PHE A 130 -3.71 11.36 -7.34
C PHE A 130 -3.93 10.33 -8.46
N GLU A 131 -4.20 10.74 -9.71
CA GLU A 131 -4.42 9.80 -10.81
C GLU A 131 -3.17 8.99 -11.14
N THR A 132 -1.99 9.63 -11.20
CA THR A 132 -0.72 8.93 -11.42
C THR A 132 -0.39 7.98 -10.27
N PRO A 133 -0.40 8.41 -8.98
CA PRO A 133 -0.23 7.49 -7.86
C PRO A 133 -1.20 6.29 -7.90
N TYR A 134 -2.47 6.53 -8.26
CA TYR A 134 -3.46 5.47 -8.34
C TYR A 134 -3.20 4.50 -9.50
N ALA A 135 -2.84 5.01 -10.68
CA ALA A 135 -2.52 4.20 -11.85
C ALA A 135 -1.35 3.25 -11.55
N ASP A 136 -0.33 3.74 -10.86
CA ASP A 136 0.82 2.98 -10.38
C ASP A 136 0.41 1.86 -9.41
N VAL A 137 -0.32 2.20 -8.34
CA VAL A 137 -0.81 1.20 -7.37
C VAL A 137 -1.70 0.14 -8.02
N ARG A 138 -2.57 0.54 -8.95
CA ARG A 138 -3.44 -0.40 -9.68
C ARG A 138 -2.64 -1.32 -10.58
N ALA A 139 -1.65 -0.80 -11.30
CA ALA A 139 -0.78 -1.60 -12.15
C ALA A 139 0.04 -2.60 -11.34
N ALA A 140 0.63 -2.16 -10.22
CA ALA A 140 1.34 -3.03 -9.28
C ALA A 140 0.46 -4.15 -8.74
N PHE A 141 -0.77 -3.81 -8.31
CA PHE A 141 -1.70 -4.80 -7.79
C PHE A 141 -2.06 -5.86 -8.84
N ARG A 142 -2.29 -5.44 -10.09
CA ARG A 142 -2.55 -6.37 -11.21
C ARG A 142 -1.33 -7.25 -11.51
N ALA A 143 -0.12 -6.71 -11.50
CA ALA A 143 1.12 -7.47 -11.69
C ALA A 143 1.30 -8.52 -10.58
N TYR A 144 1.10 -8.13 -9.32
CA TYR A 144 1.10 -9.04 -8.16
C TYR A 144 0.09 -10.18 -8.32
N LEU A 145 -1.16 -9.86 -8.69
CA LEU A 145 -2.20 -10.87 -8.90
C LEU A 145 -1.83 -11.86 -9.99
N ALA A 146 -1.26 -11.38 -11.09
CA ALA A 146 -0.92 -12.19 -12.26
C ALA A 146 0.30 -13.09 -12.02
N ARG A 147 1.32 -12.62 -11.30
CA ARG A 147 2.63 -13.30 -11.22
C ARG A 147 2.90 -13.98 -9.89
N ASP A 148 2.42 -13.39 -8.79
CA ASP A 148 2.87 -13.76 -7.44
C ASP A 148 1.75 -14.39 -6.59
N ASN A 149 0.51 -13.89 -6.70
CA ASN A 149 -0.60 -14.28 -5.83
C ASN A 149 -1.04 -15.73 -6.01
N ARG A 150 -1.09 -16.24 -7.25
CA ARG A 150 -1.46 -17.64 -7.57
C ARG A 150 -2.75 -18.11 -6.87
N GLY A 151 -3.78 -17.26 -6.77
CA GLY A 151 -5.06 -17.64 -6.17
C GLY A 151 -5.16 -17.44 -4.66
N ARG A 152 -4.07 -17.04 -3.98
CA ARG A 152 -4.02 -16.97 -2.51
C ARG A 152 -4.94 -15.87 -1.95
N PRO A 153 -5.49 -16.06 -0.73
CA PRO A 153 -6.17 -14.99 -0.04
C PRO A 153 -5.17 -13.86 0.30
N PHE A 154 -5.66 -12.63 0.32
CA PHE A 154 -4.81 -11.46 0.53
C PHE A 154 -5.45 -10.42 1.43
N ALA A 155 -4.63 -9.65 2.15
CA ALA A 155 -5.04 -8.45 2.86
C ALA A 155 -4.48 -7.21 2.16
N LEU A 156 -5.23 -6.12 2.20
CA LEU A 156 -4.77 -4.80 1.77
C LEU A 156 -4.40 -3.97 3.01
N ILE A 157 -3.25 -3.30 2.97
CA ILE A 157 -2.76 -2.50 4.09
C ILE A 157 -2.31 -1.16 3.53
N GLY A 158 -2.94 -0.08 3.96
CA GLY A 158 -2.59 1.28 3.57
C GLY A 158 -2.26 2.13 4.78
N HIS A 159 -1.59 3.25 4.55
CA HIS A 159 -1.59 4.35 5.51
C HIS A 159 -1.73 5.69 4.80
N SER A 160 -2.55 6.60 5.33
CA SER A 160 -2.73 7.97 4.82
C SER A 160 -3.03 7.98 3.30
N GLN A 161 -2.15 8.53 2.46
CA GLN A 161 -2.28 8.50 0.99
C GLN A 161 -2.47 7.07 0.45
N GLY A 162 -1.65 6.12 0.89
CA GLY A 162 -1.77 4.72 0.49
C GLY A 162 -3.12 4.11 0.85
N SER A 163 -3.71 4.49 1.99
CA SER A 163 -5.08 4.08 2.35
C SER A 163 -6.13 4.66 1.42
N ALA A 164 -6.01 5.93 1.02
CA ALA A 164 -6.93 6.54 0.07
C ALA A 164 -6.86 5.86 -1.32
N LEU A 165 -5.65 5.54 -1.78
CA LEU A 165 -5.42 4.82 -3.04
C LEU A 165 -5.98 3.40 -2.98
N LEU A 166 -5.76 2.68 -1.87
CA LEU A 166 -6.32 1.34 -1.68
C LEU A 166 -7.83 1.36 -1.50
N LYS A 167 -8.42 2.39 -0.89
CA LYS A 167 -9.88 2.56 -0.85
C LYS A 167 -10.45 2.62 -2.27
N ARG A 168 -9.87 3.45 -3.14
CA ARG A 168 -10.24 3.53 -4.56
C ARG A 168 -10.00 2.20 -5.28
N LEU A 169 -8.89 1.51 -5.01
CA LEU A 169 -8.61 0.19 -5.58
C LEU A 169 -9.70 -0.82 -5.21
N VAL A 170 -10.15 -0.83 -3.95
CA VAL A 170 -11.25 -1.70 -3.50
C VAL A 170 -12.52 -1.35 -4.27
N MET A 171 -12.90 -0.07 -4.33
CA MET A 171 -14.10 0.38 -5.04
C MET A 171 -14.09 -0.03 -6.52
N GLU A 172 -12.96 0.13 -7.20
CA GLU A 172 -12.87 -0.06 -8.65
C GLU A 172 -12.56 -1.49 -9.06
N GLU A 173 -11.77 -2.25 -8.30
CA GLU A 173 -11.23 -3.55 -8.75
C GLU A 173 -11.75 -4.75 -7.94
N ILE A 174 -12.38 -4.52 -6.78
CA ILE A 174 -12.72 -5.59 -5.83
C ILE A 174 -14.20 -5.61 -5.46
N ASP A 175 -14.77 -4.48 -5.09
CA ASP A 175 -16.10 -4.37 -4.49
C ASP A 175 -17.21 -4.88 -5.42
N GLY A 176 -17.96 -5.87 -4.96
CA GLY A 176 -18.99 -6.58 -5.73
C GLY A 176 -18.44 -7.52 -6.81
N LYS A 177 -17.11 -7.68 -6.93
CA LYS A 177 -16.46 -8.49 -7.97
C LYS A 177 -15.99 -9.85 -7.43
N PRO A 178 -15.75 -10.85 -8.29
CA PRO A 178 -15.29 -12.18 -7.85
C PRO A 178 -14.03 -12.16 -6.98
N LEU A 179 -13.14 -11.18 -7.20
CA LEU A 179 -11.91 -10.99 -6.44
C LEU A 179 -12.16 -10.71 -4.95
N GLN A 180 -13.30 -10.09 -4.59
CA GLN A 180 -13.67 -9.79 -3.20
C GLN A 180 -13.61 -11.01 -2.28
N ARG A 181 -13.97 -12.19 -2.78
CA ARG A 181 -13.96 -13.44 -1.98
C ARG A 181 -12.57 -13.85 -1.50
N ARG A 182 -11.51 -13.30 -2.10
CA ARG A 182 -10.12 -13.56 -1.71
C ARG A 182 -9.53 -12.46 -0.85
N MET A 183 -10.19 -11.31 -0.71
CA MET A 183 -9.73 -10.23 0.16
C MET A 183 -10.15 -10.52 1.61
N LEU A 184 -9.19 -10.81 2.48
CA LEU A 184 -9.40 -11.12 3.90
C LEU A 184 -9.79 -9.89 4.71
N SER A 185 -9.10 -8.77 4.47
CA SER A 185 -9.29 -7.51 5.17
C SER A 185 -8.65 -6.36 4.39
N ALA A 186 -9.11 -5.14 4.65
CA ALA A 186 -8.48 -3.91 4.21
C ALA A 186 -8.26 -3.01 5.44
N ILE A 187 -6.99 -2.82 5.82
CA ILE A 187 -6.58 -1.97 6.94
C ILE A 187 -6.20 -0.60 6.35
N LEU A 188 -7.08 0.39 6.49
CA LEU A 188 -6.98 1.68 5.78
C LEU A 188 -6.93 2.91 6.73
N PRO A 189 -6.02 2.97 7.73
CA PRO A 189 -5.86 4.14 8.60
C PRO A 189 -5.44 5.40 7.82
N GLY A 190 -5.87 6.57 8.29
CA GLY A 190 -5.54 7.86 7.67
C GLY A 190 -6.41 8.21 6.45
N THR A 191 -7.48 7.45 6.19
CA THR A 191 -8.57 7.85 5.29
C THR A 191 -9.92 7.50 5.92
N ALA A 192 -10.98 8.21 5.54
CA ALA A 192 -12.34 7.86 5.93
C ALA A 192 -12.91 6.81 4.96
N VAL A 193 -13.59 5.79 5.51
CA VAL A 193 -14.44 4.85 4.75
C VAL A 193 -15.87 5.08 5.21
N LEU A 194 -16.66 5.75 4.37
CA LEU A 194 -18.01 6.18 4.74
C LEU A 194 -19.04 5.08 4.50
N VAL A 195 -19.98 4.92 5.43
CA VAL A 195 -21.16 4.07 5.31
C VAL A 195 -22.39 4.79 5.89
N PRO A 196 -23.62 4.47 5.43
CA PRO A 196 -24.82 4.99 6.07
C PRO A 196 -24.86 4.62 7.56
N ARG A 197 -25.42 5.50 8.38
CA ARG A 197 -25.52 5.29 9.84
C ARG A 197 -26.21 3.95 10.14
N GLY A 198 -25.61 3.15 11.01
CA GLY A 198 -26.14 1.82 11.39
C GLY A 198 -25.96 0.73 10.32
N ARG A 199 -25.27 1.01 9.21
CA ARG A 199 -24.94 0.03 8.18
C ARG A 199 -23.44 -0.26 8.19
N ALA A 200 -23.04 -1.39 7.61
CA ALA A 200 -21.63 -1.70 7.37
C ALA A 200 -21.25 -1.67 5.88
N VAL A 201 -22.22 -1.46 4.99
CA VAL A 201 -22.07 -1.40 3.53
C VAL A 201 -22.98 -0.30 2.98
N GLY A 202 -22.75 0.08 1.72
CA GLY A 202 -23.64 0.95 0.95
C GLY A 202 -23.20 2.42 0.85
N GLY A 203 -22.01 2.76 1.37
CA GLY A 203 -21.42 4.10 1.24
C GLY A 203 -20.32 4.12 0.19
N ASP A 204 -19.09 4.41 0.60
CA ASP A 204 -17.90 4.36 -0.27
C ASP A 204 -17.74 2.96 -0.88
N LEU A 205 -17.86 1.93 -0.03
CA LEU A 205 -17.90 0.53 -0.43
C LEU A 205 -19.35 0.04 -0.44
N LYS A 206 -19.79 -0.49 -1.58
CA LYS A 206 -21.16 -0.95 -1.83
C LYS A 206 -21.41 -2.35 -1.27
N ALA A 207 -20.46 -3.27 -1.38
CA ALA A 207 -20.61 -4.67 -0.98
C ALA A 207 -19.57 -5.14 0.05
N VAL A 208 -18.38 -4.56 0.10
CA VAL A 208 -17.36 -4.85 1.11
C VAL A 208 -17.78 -4.23 2.45
N PRO A 209 -18.00 -5.02 3.51
CA PRO A 209 -18.45 -4.51 4.80
C PRO A 209 -17.30 -3.92 5.62
N LEU A 210 -17.61 -2.96 6.49
CA LEU A 210 -16.74 -2.58 7.60
C LEU A 210 -16.44 -3.79 8.50
N CYS A 211 -15.23 -3.83 9.05
CA CYS A 211 -14.87 -4.81 10.07
C CYS A 211 -15.72 -4.58 11.33
N ARG A 212 -16.44 -5.62 11.79
CA ARG A 212 -17.31 -5.55 12.98
C ARG A 212 -16.72 -6.23 14.22
N ALA A 213 -15.73 -7.10 14.04
CA ALA A 213 -14.97 -7.75 15.10
C ALA A 213 -13.54 -8.02 14.58
N GLY A 214 -12.56 -8.03 15.48
CA GLY A 214 -11.24 -8.58 15.18
C GLY A 214 -11.31 -10.10 15.02
N PRO A 215 -10.30 -10.74 14.41
CA PRO A 215 -10.21 -12.20 14.45
C PRO A 215 -10.22 -12.68 15.91
N ALA A 216 -11.03 -13.69 16.20
CA ALA A 216 -10.95 -14.45 17.43
C ALA A 216 -9.64 -15.27 17.47
#